data_AF-A0AA94WPN7-F1
#
_entry.id   AF-A0AA94WPN7-F1
#
_cell.length_a   1.000
_cell.length_b   1.000
_cell.length_c   1.000
_cell.angle_alpha   90.00
_cell.angle_beta   90.00
_cell.angle_gamma   90.00
#
_symmetry.space_group_name_H-M   'P 1'
#
loop_
_entity.id
_entity.type
_entity.pdbx_description
1 polymer ?
#
loop_
_entity_poly.entity_id
_entity_poly.type
_entity_poly.pdbx_seq_one_letter_code
_entity_poly.pdbx_strand_id
1 'polypeptide(L)' 'MNRKVGLFLLVFFCYLLWLYLAIYESSMDDWWTVKEIKHRTDDTVEIGVSNVKFVVGTVFFTLGGTVLYLLIRKRN' A
#
# COMPACT_ATOMS: atom_id res chain seq x y z
N MET A 1 -8.01 5.48 -24.69
CA MET A 1 -8.29 4.55 -23.57
C MET A 1 -9.47 5.07 -22.77
N ASN A 2 -10.40 4.21 -22.33
CA ASN A 2 -11.51 4.66 -21.48
C ASN A 2 -10.97 5.37 -20.23
N ARG A 3 -11.42 6.61 -19.94
CA ARG A 3 -10.95 7.40 -18.77
C ARG A 3 -11.05 6.61 -17.46
N LYS A 4 -12.05 5.75 -17.32
CA LYS A 4 -12.25 4.84 -16.18
C LYS A 4 -11.12 3.79 -16.05
N VAL A 5 -10.69 3.21 -17.18
CA VAL A 5 -9.61 2.20 -17.22
C VAL A 5 -8.26 2.85 -16.92
N GLY A 6 -8.02 4.06 -17.42
CA GLY A 6 -6.80 4.81 -17.10
C GLY A 6 -6.69 5.17 -15.62
N LEU A 7 -7.80 5.59 -15.00
CA LEU A 7 -7.82 5.86 -13.56
C LEU A 7 -7.54 4.58 -12.75
N PHE A 8 -8.18 3.46 -13.10
CA PHE A 8 -7.97 2.20 -12.42
C PHE A 8 -6.50 1.76 -12.48
N LEU A 9 -5.89 1.80 -13.67
CA LEU A 9 -4.48 1.44 -13.83
C LEU A 9 -3.56 2.36 -13.03
N LEU A 10 -3.82 3.67 -13.01
CA LEU A 10 -3.02 4.63 -12.23
C LEU A 10 -3.08 4.30 -10.73
N VAL A 11 -4.28 4.13 -10.18
CA VAL A 11 -4.47 3.79 -8.75
C VAL A 11 -3.80 2.45 -8.43
N PHE A 12 -3.91 1.46 -9.32
CA PHE A 12 -3.29 0.16 -9.16
C PHE A 12 -1.75 0.24 -9.16
N PHE A 13 -1.16 0.98 -10.09
CA PHE A 13 0.29 1.19 -10.13
C PHE A 13 0.79 1.93 -8.88
N CYS A 14 0.08 2.97 -8.43
CA CYS A 14 0.44 3.67 -7.20
C CYS A 14 0.35 2.75 -5.97
N TYR A 15 -0.66 1.87 -5.91
CA TYR A 15 -0.80 0.88 -4.84
C TYR A 15 0.37 -0.11 -4.84
N LEU A 16 0.76 -0.63 -6.00
CA LEU A 16 1.92 -1.54 -6.13
C LEU A 16 3.23 -0.88 -5.71
N LEU A 17 3.44 0.38 -6.11
CA LEU A 17 4.64 1.13 -5.79
C LEU A 17 4.72 1.42 -4.28
N TRP A 18 3.58 1.78 -3.67
CA TRP A 18 3.47 1.93 -2.23
C TRP A 18 3.75 0.62 -1.50
N LEU A 19 3.19 -0.49 -1.98
CA LEU A 19 3.40 -1.82 -1.39
C LEU A 19 4.87 -2.23 -1.48
N TYR A 20 5.55 -1.96 -2.59
CA TYR A 20 7.00 -2.18 -2.73
C TYR A 20 7.80 -1.40 -1.69
N LEU A 21 7.56 -0.09 -1.56
CA LEU A 21 8.23 0.76 -0.57
C LEU A 21 7.94 0.31 0.87
N ALA A 22 6.69 -0.11 1.15
CA ALA A 22 6.27 -0.57 2.46
C ALA A 22 6.90 -1.90 2.88
N ILE A 23 7.36 -2.71 1.91
CA ILE A 23 8.01 -4.01 2.16
C ILE A 23 9.53 -3.83 2.27
N TYR A 24 10.14 -3.13 1.30
CA TYR A 24 11.59 -3.17 1.13
C TYR A 24 12.31 -1.96 1.73
N GLU A 25 11.69 -0.79 1.73
CA GLU A 25 12.36 0.46 2.10
C GLU A 25 11.97 0.96 3.50
N SER A 26 10.97 0.34 4.14
CA SER A 26 10.56 0.76 5.48
C SER A 26 11.56 0.30 6.53
N SER A 27 12.29 1.25 7.13
CA SER A 27 13.23 0.98 8.21
C SER A 27 12.53 0.48 9.48
N MET A 28 13.25 -0.28 10.32
CA MET A 28 12.74 -0.79 11.60
C MET A 28 12.51 0.30 12.65
N ASP A 29 13.11 1.48 12.48
CA ASP A 29 12.95 2.63 13.38
C ASP A 29 11.70 3.47 13.11
N ASP A 30 10.95 3.17 12.05
CA ASP A 30 9.69 3.86 11.81
C ASP A 30 8.64 3.40 12.83
N TRP A 31 8.04 4.35 13.53
CA TRP A 31 6.93 4.15 14.51
C TRP A 31 5.69 3.45 13.91
N TRP A 32 5.65 3.31 12.59
CA TRP A 32 4.62 2.64 11.79
C TRP A 32 5.07 1.25 11.28
N THR A 33 6.34 0.87 11.49
CA THR A 33 6.88 -0.45 11.20
C THR A 33 6.68 -1.36 12.41
N VAL A 34 6.24 -2.59 12.15
CA VAL A 34 5.87 -3.56 13.18
C VAL A 34 7.02 -3.76 14.18
N LYS A 35 6.67 -3.67 15.48
CA LYS A 35 7.48 -4.19 16.58
C LYS A 35 8.04 -5.55 16.18
N GLU A 36 9.35 -5.70 16.22
CA GLU A 36 10.01 -7.01 16.12
C GLU A 36 9.18 -8.08 16.85
N ILE A 37 8.66 -9.05 16.11
CA ILE A 37 8.26 -10.31 16.73
C ILE A 37 9.61 -10.96 17.04
N LYS A 38 10.08 -10.83 18.28
CA LYS A 38 11.24 -11.57 18.81
C LYS A 38 10.93 -13.07 18.81
N HIS A 39 10.82 -13.70 17.66
CA HIS A 39 10.93 -15.14 17.54
C HIS A 39 12.37 -15.48 17.15
N ARG A 40 13.11 -15.72 18.22
CA ARG A 40 14.47 -16.25 18.30
C ARG A 40 14.59 -17.57 17.53
N THR A 41 15.10 -17.53 16.30
CA THR A 41 15.73 -18.67 15.63
C THR A 41 16.72 -18.16 14.59
N ASP A 42 17.96 -18.60 14.71
CA ASP A 42 19.19 -17.91 14.27
C ASP A 42 19.48 -17.79 12.77
N ASP A 43 18.62 -18.16 11.82
CA ASP A 43 19.08 -18.28 10.41
C ASP A 43 18.15 -17.75 9.29
N THR A 44 17.05 -17.06 9.61
CA THR A 44 16.19 -16.47 8.57
C THR A 44 15.59 -15.15 9.02
N VAL A 45 16.01 -14.05 8.39
CA VAL A 45 15.30 -12.77 8.48
C VAL A 45 13.95 -12.96 7.77
N GLU A 46 12.90 -13.28 8.52
CA GLU A 46 11.53 -13.22 8.01
C GLU A 46 11.20 -11.75 7.74
N ILE A 47 11.31 -11.34 6.47
CA ILE A 47 10.78 -10.06 5.99
C ILE A 47 9.26 -10.21 5.91
N GLY A 48 8.62 -10.19 7.09
CA GLY A 48 7.18 -10.20 7.23
C GLY A 48 6.64 -8.80 6.95
N VAL A 49 5.84 -8.67 5.88
CA VAL A 49 5.07 -7.44 5.66
C VAL A 49 4.08 -7.29 6.80
N SER A 50 4.10 -6.14 7.47
CA SER A 50 3.09 -5.85 8.48
C SER A 50 1.68 -5.94 7.87
N ASN A 51 0.84 -6.82 8.40
CA ASN A 51 -0.57 -6.88 8.07
C ASN A 51 -1.25 -5.50 8.24
N VAL A 52 -0.77 -4.68 9.18
CA VAL A 52 -1.27 -3.31 9.40
C VAL A 52 -0.92 -2.41 8.22
N LYS A 53 0.30 -2.47 7.69
CA LYS A 53 0.69 -1.72 6.48
C LYS A 53 -0.23 -2.11 5.32
N PHE A 54 -0.36 -3.40 5.05
CA PHE A 54 -1.22 -3.88 3.96
C PHE A 54 -2.67 -3.36 4.08
N VAL A 55 -3.27 -3.45 5.27
CA VAL A 55 -4.65 -2.99 5.51
C VAL A 55 -4.78 -1.48 5.34
N VAL A 56 -3.86 -0.69 5.93
CA VAL A 56 -3.94 0.78 5.84
C VAL A 56 -3.72 1.27 4.41
N GLY A 57 -2.75 0.70 3.69
CA GLY A 57 -2.53 1.00 2.28
C GLY A 57 -3.77 0.66 1.45
N THR A 58 -4.33 -0.53 1.64
CA THR A 58 -5.55 -0.95 0.92
C THR A 58 -6.70 0.03 1.14
N VAL A 59 -6.95 0.45 2.40
CA VAL A 59 -8.00 1.42 2.73
C VAL A 59 -7.72 2.78 2.09
N PHE A 60 -6.48 3.26 2.16
CA PHE A 60 -6.12 4.57 1.62
C PHE A 60 -6.28 4.63 0.09
N PHE A 61 -5.80 3.61 -0.62
CA PHE A 61 -5.88 3.56 -2.08
C PHE A 61 -7.30 3.27 -2.59
N THR A 62 -8.10 2.48 -1.87
CA THR A 62 -9.52 2.28 -2.21
C THR A 62 -10.34 3.55 -2.01
N LEU A 63 -10.14 4.27 -0.89
CA LEU A 63 -10.80 5.56 -0.67
C LEU A 63 -10.34 6.62 -1.68
N GLY A 64 -9.04 6.76 -1.89
CA GLY A 64 -8.47 7.69 -2.86
C GLY A 64 -8.96 7.43 -4.29
N GLY A 65 -8.96 6.17 -4.71
CA GLY A 65 -9.50 5.76 -6.01
C GLY A 65 -11.00 6.06 -6.14
N THR A 66 -11.78 5.85 -5.08
CA THR A 66 -13.21 6.16 -5.05
C THR A 66 -13.47 7.66 -5.19
N VAL A 67 -12.73 8.49 -4.46
CA VAL A 67 -12.83 9.96 -4.54
C VAL A 67 -12.46 10.45 -5.94
N LEU A 68 -11.36 9.96 -6.51
CA LEU A 68 -10.95 10.32 -7.88
C LEU A 68 -12.00 9.91 -8.92
N TYR A 69 -12.61 8.74 -8.75
CA TYR A 69 -13.69 8.28 -9.61
C TYR A 69 -14.91 9.20 -9.54
N LEU A 70 -15.33 9.59 -8.33
CA LEU A 70 -16.44 10.52 -8.13
C LEU A 70 -16.16 11.90 -8.74
N LEU A 71 -14.93 12.42 -8.60
CA LEU A 71 -14.52 13.69 -9.21
C LEU A 71 -14.57 13.65 -10.74
N ILE A 72 -14.11 12.56 -11.36
CA ILE A 72 -14.17 12.39 -12.82
C ILE A 72 -15.62 12.25 -13.29
N ARG A 73 -16.47 11.54 -12.54
CA ARG A 73 -17.90 11.40 -12.86
C ARG A 73 -18.64 12.75 -12.78
N LYS A 74 -18.29 13.61 -11.82
CA LYS A 74 -18.93 14.93 -11.66
C LYS A 74 -18.56 15.92 -12.77
N ARG A 75 -17.39 15.75 -13.41
CA ARG A 75 -16.87 16.66 -14.45
C ARG A 75 -17.39 16.34 -15.85
N ASN A 76 -18.07 15.21 -16.02
CA ASN A 76 -18.54 14.67 -17.30
C ASN A 76 -20.07 14.65 -17.32
#